data_AF-A0A1C4A0T8-F1
#
_entry.id   AF-A0A1C4A0T8-F1
#
_cell.length_a   1.000
_cell.length_b   1.000
_cell.length_c   1.000
_cell.angle_alpha   90.00
_cell.angle_beta   90.00
_cell.angle_gamma   90.00
#
_symmetry.space_group_name_H-M   'P 1'
#
loop_
_entity.id
_entity.type
_entity.pdbx_description
1 polymer ?
#
loop_
_entity_poly.entity_id
_entity_poly.type
_entity_poly.pdbx_seq_one_letter_code
_entity_poly.pdbx_strand_id
1 'polypeptide(L)'
;MAKISGILTDGAGQIINNCTIELYAKKTTGTVLTQTQAFHVANNGSYMMNVLPCDYEVKLIINGFPPKRIGTIQVFSDSADGSLNDFLLNPSESEITPAILQQVIDARNDANKAASNAEKSVKNIKELGNSIESVAQSAKTSADNAKASETNAKNIAHSVEGLVANASNSAQSASESATTATNASTSAKSYSDSAKSYADSASSSATASHNSAQQSSNSANAASSSESNAKTSEQNAAKSADDAKNAALSIDTTVFIKKSGVDNQSINGSLDVKKLTEQGQRVYSPNNKPTADDIGALSVTLNNEDGKKEIDSFLRFKKRPEFNNSDILTRDDYVGLLNENGYQKLPSGLIIQWGIANSSYTRGEVIPAIAFPNRVLSVHFTDTNSEQATNSTPISWRYESTTVNRLTWSANEPPGLFSFFAIGY
;
A
#
# COMPACT_ATOMS: atom_id res chain seq x y z
N MET A 1 -11.31 103.12 -3.12
CA MET A 1 -10.73 104.41 -3.58
C MET A 1 -9.24 104.20 -3.63
N ALA A 2 -8.58 104.65 -4.69
CA ALA A 2 -7.12 104.54 -4.79
C ALA A 2 -6.51 105.93 -4.59
N LYS A 3 -5.41 105.99 -3.84
CA LYS A 3 -4.62 107.20 -3.68
C LYS A 3 -3.61 107.27 -4.82
N ILE A 4 -3.78 108.26 -5.70
CA ILE A 4 -2.84 108.54 -6.78
C ILE A 4 -1.94 109.68 -6.34
N SER A 5 -0.66 109.39 -6.11
CA SER A 5 0.30 110.39 -5.63
C SER A 5 1.71 110.14 -6.12
N GLY A 6 2.46 111.21 -6.33
CA GLY A 6 3.85 111.14 -6.80
C GLY A 6 4.43 112.52 -7.05
N ILE A 7 5.58 112.56 -7.73
CA ILE A 7 6.21 113.78 -8.23
C ILE A 7 6.07 113.79 -9.75
N LEU A 8 5.58 114.89 -10.32
CA LEU A 8 5.44 115.04 -11.76
C LEU A 8 6.77 115.54 -12.36
N THR A 9 7.34 114.74 -13.25
CA THR A 9 8.58 115.08 -13.97
C THR A 9 8.38 114.98 -15.48
N ASP A 10 9.15 115.76 -16.24
CA ASP A 10 9.18 115.68 -17.69
C ASP A 10 10.06 114.52 -18.20
N GLY A 11 10.16 114.37 -19.53
CA GLY A 11 10.98 113.32 -20.16
C GLY A 11 12.50 113.48 -19.95
N ALA A 12 12.96 114.60 -19.37
CA ALA A 12 14.34 114.84 -18.96
C ALA A 12 14.53 114.70 -17.44
N GLY A 13 13.48 114.32 -16.69
CA GLY A 13 13.50 114.18 -15.23
C GLY A 13 13.39 115.51 -14.47
N GLN A 14 13.09 116.62 -15.14
CA GLN A 14 12.90 117.92 -14.48
C GLN A 14 11.50 118.01 -13.86
N ILE A 15 11.41 118.65 -12.70
CA ILE A 15 10.15 118.82 -11.97
C ILE A 15 9.21 119.75 -12.74
N ILE A 16 7.99 119.29 -13.00
CA ILE A 16 6.91 120.11 -13.55
C ILE A 16 6.14 120.73 -12.37
N ASN A 17 6.28 122.04 -12.17
CA ASN A 17 5.56 122.79 -11.13
C ASN A 17 4.43 123.64 -11.73
N ASN A 18 3.59 124.22 -10.87
CA ASN A 18 2.51 125.14 -11.26
C ASN A 18 1.61 124.59 -12.39
N CYS A 19 1.29 123.31 -12.30
CA CYS A 19 0.41 122.63 -13.24
C CYS A 19 -0.82 122.04 -12.53
N THR A 20 -1.84 121.73 -13.31
CA THR A 20 -3.10 121.12 -12.84
C THR A 20 -3.32 119.81 -13.57
N ILE A 21 -3.60 118.75 -12.82
CA ILE A 21 -4.03 117.46 -13.36
C ILE A 21 -5.55 117.46 -13.32
N GLU A 22 -6.18 117.32 -14.49
CA GLU A 22 -7.62 117.19 -14.61
C GLU A 22 -8.01 115.75 -14.95
N LEU A 23 -8.95 115.21 -14.18
CA LEU A 23 -9.57 113.91 -14.42
C LEU A 23 -10.99 114.11 -14.94
N TYR A 24 -11.27 113.56 -16.11
CA TYR A 24 -12.59 113.55 -16.74
C TYR A 24 -13.14 112.13 -16.71
N ALA A 25 -14.15 111.87 -15.88
CA ALA A 25 -14.81 110.56 -15.88
C ALA A 25 -15.48 110.33 -17.25
N LYS A 26 -15.16 109.22 -17.91
CA LYS A 26 -15.66 108.90 -19.26
C LYS A 26 -17.11 108.41 -19.28
N LYS A 27 -17.63 107.97 -18.12
CA LYS A 27 -19.00 107.51 -17.92
C LYS A 27 -19.47 107.89 -16.51
N THR A 28 -20.76 108.13 -16.36
CA THR A 28 -21.37 108.27 -15.04
C THR A 28 -21.52 106.89 -14.42
N THR A 29 -20.96 106.68 -13.24
CA THR A 29 -21.14 105.48 -12.42
C THR A 29 -22.06 105.79 -11.23
N GLY A 30 -22.41 104.78 -10.44
CA GLY A 30 -23.18 104.98 -9.21
C GLY A 30 -22.48 105.87 -8.16
N THR A 31 -21.19 106.16 -8.33
CA THR A 31 -20.35 106.91 -7.38
C THR A 31 -19.60 108.10 -8.00
N VAL A 32 -19.57 108.24 -9.32
CA VAL A 32 -18.81 109.28 -10.03
C VAL A 32 -19.64 109.82 -11.20
N LEU A 33 -19.87 111.13 -11.26
CA LEU A 33 -20.52 111.80 -12.40
C LEU A 33 -19.48 112.14 -13.48
N THR A 34 -19.90 112.29 -14.76
CA THR A 34 -19.06 112.82 -15.86
C THR A 34 -18.75 114.32 -15.66
N GLN A 35 -18.03 114.65 -14.59
CA GLN A 35 -17.57 115.97 -14.24
C GLN A 35 -16.04 115.99 -14.21
N THR A 36 -15.46 117.16 -14.46
CA THR A 36 -14.02 117.39 -14.35
C THR A 36 -13.64 117.59 -12.90
N GLN A 37 -12.65 116.84 -12.42
CA GLN A 37 -11.98 117.13 -11.16
C GLN A 37 -10.57 117.63 -11.43
N ALA A 38 -10.23 118.80 -10.88
CA ALA A 38 -8.93 119.44 -11.05
C ALA A 38 -8.13 119.33 -9.75
N PHE A 39 -6.88 118.88 -9.86
CA PHE A 39 -5.94 118.73 -8.75
C PHE A 39 -4.69 119.55 -9.03
N HIS A 40 -4.40 120.52 -8.17
CA HIS A 40 -3.21 121.35 -8.28
C HIS A 40 -1.96 120.60 -7.85
N VAL A 41 -0.91 120.67 -8.66
CA VAL A 41 0.41 120.14 -8.34
C VAL A 41 1.19 121.20 -7.57
N ALA A 42 1.76 120.81 -6.43
CA ALA A 42 2.52 121.71 -5.57
C ALA A 42 3.84 122.16 -6.23
N ASN A 43 4.47 123.21 -5.68
CA ASN A 43 5.68 123.82 -6.25
C ASN A 43 6.88 122.86 -6.36
N ASN A 44 6.91 121.79 -5.57
CA ASN A 44 7.92 120.73 -5.61
C ASN A 44 7.55 119.59 -6.59
N GLY A 45 6.52 119.77 -7.41
CA GLY A 45 5.99 118.76 -8.35
C GLY A 45 5.14 117.67 -7.71
N SER A 46 4.93 117.71 -6.39
CA SER A 46 4.13 116.68 -5.72
C SER A 46 2.64 116.86 -5.99
N TYR A 47 1.96 115.74 -6.24
CA TYR A 47 0.52 115.67 -6.37
C TYR A 47 -0.02 114.51 -5.54
N MET A 48 -1.27 114.66 -5.08
CA MET A 48 -2.00 113.62 -4.37
C MET A 48 -3.49 113.81 -4.63
N MET A 49 -4.16 112.75 -5.03
CA MET A 49 -5.60 112.73 -5.26
C MET A 49 -6.18 111.39 -4.84
N ASN A 50 -7.29 111.43 -4.11
CA ASN A 50 -8.06 110.24 -3.80
C ASN A 50 -9.11 110.07 -4.90
N VAL A 51 -8.95 109.02 -5.70
CA VAL A 51 -9.76 108.80 -6.89
C VAL A 51 -10.70 107.62 -6.68
N LEU A 52 -11.96 107.80 -7.04
CA LEU A 52 -12.98 106.77 -6.97
C LEU A 52 -12.90 105.84 -8.19
N PRO A 53 -13.44 104.61 -8.12
CA PRO A 53 -13.38 103.69 -9.26
C PRO A 53 -14.15 104.19 -10.49
N CYS A 54 -13.44 104.47 -11.59
CA CYS A 54 -13.98 104.82 -12.90
C CYS A 54 -12.87 104.81 -13.96
N ASP A 55 -13.26 104.97 -15.23
CA ASP A 55 -12.36 105.26 -16.35
C ASP A 55 -12.23 106.78 -16.48
N TYR A 56 -11.02 107.32 -16.34
CA TYR A 56 -10.78 108.76 -16.41
C TYR A 56 -9.88 109.12 -17.60
N GLU A 57 -10.28 110.11 -18.38
CA GLU A 57 -9.36 110.81 -19.27
C GLU A 57 -8.55 111.83 -18.45
N VAL A 58 -7.22 111.73 -18.57
CA VAL A 58 -6.28 112.58 -17.81
C VAL A 58 -5.75 113.67 -18.71
N LYS A 59 -5.92 114.93 -18.29
CA LYS A 59 -5.32 116.09 -18.93
C LYS A 59 -4.36 116.78 -17.97
N LEU A 60 -3.25 117.24 -18.52
CA LEU A 60 -2.27 118.05 -17.81
C LEU A 60 -2.32 119.48 -18.37
N ILE A 61 -2.53 120.44 -17.48
CA ILE A 61 -2.54 121.86 -17.79
C ILE A 61 -1.28 122.47 -17.19
N ILE A 62 -0.37 122.96 -18.03
CA ILE A 62 0.85 123.67 -17.61
C ILE A 62 0.65 125.16 -17.94
N ASN A 63 0.92 126.05 -16.99
CA ASN A 63 0.75 127.48 -17.19
C ASN A 63 1.50 127.98 -18.46
N GLY A 64 0.77 128.64 -19.36
CA GLY A 64 1.29 129.13 -20.64
C GLY A 64 1.18 128.15 -21.82
N PHE A 65 0.72 126.92 -21.59
CA PHE A 65 0.51 125.91 -22.63
C PHE A 65 -0.96 125.45 -22.68
N PRO A 66 -1.48 125.06 -23.87
CA PRO A 66 -2.82 124.51 -23.97
C PRO A 66 -2.94 123.18 -23.18
N PRO A 67 -4.12 122.85 -22.61
CA PRO A 67 -4.36 121.58 -21.93
C PRO A 67 -3.97 120.39 -22.81
N LYS A 68 -3.09 119.52 -22.30
CA LYS A 68 -2.60 118.35 -23.03
C LYS A 68 -3.23 117.08 -22.44
N ARG A 69 -3.90 116.29 -23.28
CA ARG A 69 -4.33 114.94 -22.91
C ARG A 69 -3.10 114.05 -22.78
N ILE A 70 -2.87 113.50 -21.59
CA ILE A 70 -1.70 112.65 -21.29
C ILE A 70 -2.05 111.16 -21.23
N GLY A 71 -3.33 110.81 -21.16
CA GLY A 71 -3.77 109.42 -21.33
C GLY A 71 -5.14 109.14 -20.75
N THR A 72 -5.42 107.87 -20.52
CA THR A 72 -6.62 107.39 -19.82
C THR A 72 -6.16 106.44 -18.74
N ILE A 73 -6.71 106.57 -17.54
CA ILE A 73 -6.45 105.66 -16.41
C ILE A 73 -7.73 104.91 -16.06
N GLN A 74 -7.57 103.68 -15.57
CA GLN A 74 -8.67 102.89 -15.01
C GLN A 74 -8.41 102.68 -13.53
N VAL A 75 -9.38 103.08 -12.71
CA VAL A 75 -9.34 102.85 -11.27
C VAL A 75 -10.42 101.83 -10.92
N PHE A 76 -10.03 100.70 -10.36
CA PHE A 76 -10.91 99.65 -9.85
C PHE A 76 -11.12 99.79 -8.34
N SER A 77 -12.07 99.03 -7.79
CA SER A 77 -12.32 99.01 -6.35
C SER A 77 -11.15 98.50 -5.53
N ASP A 78 -10.37 97.59 -6.11
CA ASP A 78 -9.19 96.92 -5.55
C ASP A 78 -7.86 97.43 -6.14
N SER A 79 -7.89 98.52 -6.91
CA SER A 79 -6.66 99.17 -7.38
C SER A 79 -5.78 99.59 -6.20
N ALA A 80 -4.52 99.16 -6.23
CA ALA A 80 -3.51 99.59 -5.28
C ALA A 80 -3.17 101.08 -5.44
N ASP A 81 -2.75 101.73 -4.36
CA ASP A 81 -2.22 103.10 -4.40
C ASP A 81 -0.95 103.17 -5.26
N GLY A 82 -0.74 104.28 -5.97
CA GLY A 82 0.37 104.40 -6.91
C GLY A 82 0.55 105.81 -7.47
N SER A 83 1.55 106.01 -8.33
CA SER A 83 1.75 107.24 -9.07
C SER A 83 0.81 107.33 -10.27
N LEU A 84 0.55 108.54 -10.76
CA LEU A 84 -0.24 108.74 -11.99
C LEU A 84 0.36 107.96 -13.17
N ASN A 85 1.69 107.83 -13.22
CA ASN A 85 2.35 107.06 -14.26
C ASN A 85 2.07 105.55 -14.13
N ASP A 86 2.01 105.00 -12.92
CA ASP A 86 1.65 103.59 -12.69
C ASP A 86 0.25 103.29 -13.22
N PHE A 87 -0.70 104.21 -13.00
CA PHE A 87 -2.04 104.09 -13.54
C PHE A 87 -2.14 104.32 -15.06
N LEU A 88 -1.25 105.14 -15.64
CA LEU A 88 -1.18 105.37 -17.09
C LEU A 88 -0.47 104.22 -17.83
N LEU A 89 0.37 103.46 -17.14
CA LEU A 89 1.09 102.30 -17.67
C LEU A 89 0.33 100.99 -17.45
N ASN A 90 -0.68 100.98 -16.57
CA ASN A 90 -1.48 99.78 -16.34
C ASN A 90 -2.20 99.34 -17.62
N PRO A 91 -2.16 98.04 -17.97
CA PRO A 91 -2.97 97.47 -19.04
C PRO A 91 -4.42 97.91 -18.87
N SER A 92 -5.01 98.54 -19.89
CA SER A 92 -6.45 98.77 -19.90
C SER A 92 -7.19 97.44 -20.07
N GLU A 93 -8.44 97.31 -19.60
CA GLU A 93 -9.30 96.13 -19.83
C GLU A 93 -9.34 95.69 -21.30
N SER A 94 -9.05 96.60 -22.25
CA SER A 94 -8.96 96.28 -23.68
C SER A 94 -7.81 95.33 -24.05
N GLU A 95 -6.79 95.19 -23.20
CA GLU A 95 -5.68 94.25 -23.37
C GLU A 95 -6.02 92.85 -22.85
N ILE A 96 -7.03 92.70 -21.98
CA ILE A 96 -7.59 91.39 -21.59
C ILE A 96 -8.65 91.01 -22.62
N THR A 97 -8.19 90.47 -23.74
CA THR A 97 -9.10 89.99 -24.79
C THR A 97 -9.76 88.67 -24.39
N PRO A 98 -10.97 88.37 -24.90
CA PRO A 98 -11.59 87.05 -24.73
C PRO A 98 -10.67 85.89 -25.15
N ALA A 99 -9.77 86.11 -26.10
CA ALA A 99 -8.80 85.12 -26.55
C ALA A 99 -7.75 84.78 -25.48
N ILE A 100 -7.23 85.77 -24.73
CA ILE A 100 -6.27 85.54 -23.64
C ILE A 100 -6.95 84.79 -22.49
N LEU A 101 -8.20 85.17 -22.15
CA LEU A 101 -8.97 84.45 -21.14
C LEU A 101 -9.23 82.99 -21.54
N GLN A 102 -9.56 82.74 -22.82
CA GLN A 102 -9.74 81.39 -23.33
C GLN A 102 -8.45 80.56 -23.22
N GLN A 103 -7.29 81.12 -23.56
CA GLN A 103 -6.00 80.42 -23.40
C GLN A 103 -5.71 80.05 -21.94
N VAL A 104 -6.04 80.92 -20.99
CA VAL A 104 -5.89 80.62 -19.55
C VAL A 104 -6.84 79.51 -19.10
N ILE A 105 -8.09 79.52 -19.59
CA ILE A 105 -9.07 78.46 -19.30
C ILE A 105 -8.63 77.13 -19.90
N ASP A 106 -8.15 77.13 -21.14
CA ASP A 106 -7.65 75.95 -21.84
C ASP A 106 -6.42 75.38 -21.11
N ALA A 107 -5.46 76.23 -20.75
CA ALA A 107 -4.29 75.84 -19.96
C ALA A 107 -4.69 75.23 -18.61
N ARG A 108 -5.69 75.80 -17.93
CA ARG A 108 -6.23 75.22 -16.68
C ARG A 108 -6.88 73.87 -16.91
N ASN A 109 -7.66 73.72 -17.99
CA ASN A 109 -8.34 72.47 -18.32
C ASN A 109 -7.33 71.38 -18.70
N ASP A 110 -6.29 71.72 -19.46
CA ASP A 110 -5.19 70.82 -19.82
C ASP A 110 -4.38 70.41 -18.58
N ALA A 111 -4.10 71.34 -17.67
CA ALA A 111 -3.46 71.03 -16.39
C ALA A 111 -4.31 70.06 -15.55
N ASN A 112 -5.62 70.28 -15.44
CA ASN A 112 -6.53 69.38 -14.74
C ASN A 112 -6.60 67.99 -15.39
N LYS A 113 -6.60 67.93 -16.72
CA LYS A 113 -6.57 66.68 -17.48
C LYS A 113 -5.26 65.93 -17.26
N ALA A 114 -4.12 66.63 -17.26
CA ALA A 114 -2.82 66.07 -16.96
C ALA A 114 -2.75 65.51 -15.53
N ALA A 115 -3.27 66.24 -14.54
CA ALA A 115 -3.36 65.79 -13.16
C ALA A 115 -4.21 64.52 -13.03
N SER A 116 -5.41 64.49 -13.62
CA SER A 116 -6.28 63.30 -13.62
C SER A 116 -5.63 62.10 -14.30
N ASN A 117 -4.89 62.31 -15.40
CA ASN A 117 -4.15 61.24 -16.06
C ASN A 117 -2.99 60.73 -15.19
N ALA A 118 -2.30 61.60 -14.46
CA ALA A 118 -1.25 61.19 -13.52
C ALA A 118 -1.82 60.35 -12.36
N GLU A 119 -2.97 60.74 -11.80
CA GLU A 119 -3.67 59.96 -10.77
C GLU A 119 -4.06 58.56 -11.27
N LYS A 120 -4.60 58.45 -12.49
CA LYS A 120 -4.90 57.17 -13.12
C LYS A 120 -3.65 56.31 -13.30
N SER A 121 -2.55 56.90 -13.75
CA SER A 121 -1.27 56.19 -13.88
C SER A 121 -0.76 55.67 -12.53
N VAL A 122 -0.87 56.45 -11.46
CA VAL A 122 -0.52 56.00 -10.10
C VAL A 122 -1.39 54.82 -9.65
N LYS A 123 -2.70 54.86 -9.95
CA LYS A 123 -3.61 53.73 -9.65
C LYS A 123 -3.20 52.48 -10.41
N ASN A 124 -2.93 52.60 -11.72
CA ASN A 124 -2.48 51.47 -12.55
C ASN A 124 -1.14 50.88 -12.04
N ILE A 125 -0.20 51.72 -11.61
CA ILE A 125 1.07 51.27 -11.03
C ILE A 125 0.85 50.49 -9.73
N LYS A 126 -0.07 50.93 -8.86
CA LYS A 126 -0.41 50.20 -7.63
C LYS A 126 -1.04 48.84 -7.95
N GLU A 127 -1.97 48.79 -8.89
CA GLU A 127 -2.59 47.53 -9.33
C GLU A 127 -1.55 46.57 -9.94
N LEU A 128 -0.61 47.09 -10.73
CA LEU A 128 0.51 46.32 -11.27
C LEU A 128 1.43 45.80 -10.14
N GLY A 129 1.72 46.62 -9.13
CA GLY A 129 2.49 46.21 -7.95
C GLY A 129 1.85 44.99 -7.25
N ASN A 130 0.54 45.05 -7.00
CA ASN A 130 -0.21 43.93 -6.42
C ASN A 130 -0.16 42.68 -7.31
N SER A 131 -0.23 42.84 -8.64
CA SER A 131 -0.12 41.73 -9.58
C SER A 131 1.28 41.10 -9.55
N ILE A 132 2.34 41.90 -9.48
CA ILE A 132 3.73 41.42 -9.35
C ILE A 132 3.92 40.65 -8.05
N GLU A 133 3.39 41.15 -6.93
CA GLU A 133 3.43 40.44 -5.64
C GLU A 133 2.71 39.09 -5.70
N SER A 134 1.54 39.03 -6.36
CA SER A 134 0.81 37.78 -6.58
C SER A 134 1.60 36.78 -7.43
N VAL A 135 2.27 37.24 -8.49
CA VAL A 135 3.14 36.40 -9.33
C VAL A 135 4.35 35.89 -8.53
N ALA A 136 4.99 36.75 -7.74
CA ALA A 136 6.12 36.36 -6.89
C ALA A 136 5.70 35.30 -5.86
N GLN A 137 4.53 35.44 -5.24
CA GLN A 137 3.99 34.45 -4.33
C GLN A 137 3.67 33.13 -5.03
N SER A 138 3.10 33.17 -6.24
CA SER A 138 2.83 31.99 -7.07
C SER A 138 4.11 31.25 -7.46
N ALA A 139 5.17 31.99 -7.79
CA ALA A 139 6.48 31.42 -8.10
C ALA A 139 7.10 30.74 -6.87
N LYS A 140 6.97 31.34 -5.68
CA LYS A 140 7.42 30.74 -4.41
C LYS A 140 6.69 29.42 -4.13
N THR A 141 5.36 29.42 -4.21
CA THR A 141 4.55 28.20 -4.04
C THR A 141 4.93 27.12 -5.06
N SER A 142 5.21 27.50 -6.30
CA SER A 142 5.65 26.55 -7.34
C SER A 142 7.01 25.92 -7.01
N ALA A 143 7.96 26.71 -6.48
CA ALA A 143 9.26 26.20 -6.03
C ALA A 143 9.13 25.25 -4.83
N ASP A 144 8.28 25.58 -3.86
CA ASP A 144 8.01 24.71 -2.70
C ASP A 144 7.37 23.38 -3.15
N ASN A 145 6.43 23.43 -4.08
CA ASN A 145 5.81 22.23 -4.67
C ASN A 145 6.83 21.36 -5.42
N ALA A 146 7.75 21.97 -6.17
CA ALA A 146 8.83 21.24 -6.84
C ALA A 146 9.75 20.54 -5.82
N LYS A 147 10.06 21.18 -4.69
CA LYS A 147 10.87 20.58 -3.63
C LYS A 147 10.15 19.43 -2.91
N ALA A 148 8.84 19.56 -2.69
CA ALA A 148 8.01 18.49 -2.16
C ALA A 148 7.97 17.29 -3.12
N SER A 149 7.84 17.55 -4.44
CA SER A 149 7.88 16.51 -5.48
C SER A 149 9.22 15.77 -5.51
N GLU A 150 10.35 16.49 -5.42
CA GLU A 150 11.69 15.89 -5.32
C GLU A 150 11.81 14.96 -4.10
N THR A 151 11.27 15.39 -2.96
CA THR A 151 11.27 14.59 -1.72
C THR A 151 10.41 13.34 -1.87
N ASN A 152 9.23 13.47 -2.47
CA ASN A 152 8.34 12.35 -2.76
C ASN A 152 9.00 11.33 -3.70
N ALA A 153 9.69 11.79 -4.75
CA ALA A 153 10.43 10.93 -5.66
C ALA A 153 11.54 10.13 -4.95
N LYS A 154 12.27 10.76 -4.01
CA LYS A 154 13.28 10.06 -3.19
C LYS A 154 12.67 9.00 -2.28
N ASN A 155 11.53 9.31 -1.64
CA ASN A 155 10.83 8.35 -0.78
C ASN A 155 10.31 7.15 -1.58
N ILE A 156 9.82 7.39 -2.80
CA ILE A 156 9.41 6.32 -3.73
C ILE A 156 10.63 5.46 -4.10
N ALA A 157 11.75 6.07 -4.46
CA ALA A 157 12.98 5.33 -4.78
C ALA A 157 13.42 4.42 -3.62
N HIS A 158 13.41 4.94 -2.40
CA HIS A 158 13.76 4.14 -1.21
C HIS A 158 12.75 3.01 -0.92
N SER A 159 11.47 3.26 -1.17
CA SER A 159 10.44 2.21 -1.06
C SER A 159 10.65 1.11 -2.09
N VAL A 160 11.06 1.46 -3.32
CA VAL A 160 11.39 0.50 -4.37
C VAL A 160 12.62 -0.34 -3.99
N GLU A 161 13.66 0.24 -3.38
CA GLU A 161 14.80 -0.50 -2.85
C GLU A 161 14.36 -1.59 -1.85
N GLY A 162 13.45 -1.25 -0.93
CA GLY A 162 12.87 -2.20 0.03
C GLY A 162 12.06 -3.32 -0.65
N LEU A 163 11.28 -3.00 -1.68
CA LEU A 163 10.53 -3.99 -2.46
C LEU A 163 11.46 -4.96 -3.22
N VAL A 164 12.56 -4.46 -3.79
CA VAL A 164 13.56 -5.29 -4.47
C VAL A 164 14.22 -6.26 -3.49
N ALA A 165 14.55 -5.80 -2.28
CA ALA A 165 15.09 -6.66 -1.23
C ALA A 165 14.09 -7.76 -0.83
N ASN A 166 12.81 -7.42 -0.64
CA ASN A 166 11.75 -8.37 -0.31
C ASN A 166 11.52 -9.40 -1.42
N ALA A 167 11.54 -8.97 -2.68
CA ALA A 167 11.44 -9.86 -3.83
C ALA A 167 12.62 -10.83 -3.90
N SER A 168 13.83 -10.36 -3.61
CA SER A 168 15.05 -11.19 -3.57
C SER A 168 14.97 -12.25 -2.47
N ASN A 169 14.54 -11.88 -1.27
CA ASN A 169 14.33 -12.81 -0.16
C ASN A 169 13.26 -13.86 -0.50
N SER A 170 12.15 -13.44 -1.12
CA SER A 170 11.08 -14.34 -1.54
C SER A 170 11.55 -15.34 -2.60
N ALA A 171 12.37 -14.88 -3.57
CA ALA A 171 12.98 -15.75 -4.57
C ALA A 171 13.93 -16.78 -3.93
N GLN A 172 14.71 -16.38 -2.91
CA GLN A 172 15.57 -17.30 -2.16
C GLN A 172 14.74 -18.36 -1.42
N SER A 173 13.70 -17.97 -0.68
CA SER A 173 12.82 -18.93 0.01
C SER A 173 12.13 -19.89 -0.95
N ALA A 174 11.74 -19.43 -2.15
CA ALA A 174 11.19 -20.29 -3.19
C ALA A 174 12.24 -21.31 -3.69
N SER A 175 13.49 -20.90 -3.88
CA SER A 175 14.61 -21.78 -4.26
C SER A 175 14.90 -22.85 -3.20
N GLU A 176 14.90 -22.48 -1.92
CA GLU A 176 15.07 -23.40 -0.79
C GLU A 176 13.91 -24.40 -0.69
N SER A 177 12.69 -23.93 -0.93
CA SER A 177 11.49 -24.77 -0.98
C SER A 177 11.53 -25.77 -2.13
N ALA A 178 11.97 -25.35 -3.32
CA ALA A 178 12.15 -26.22 -4.47
C ALA A 178 13.20 -27.31 -4.22
N THR A 179 14.29 -26.96 -3.53
CA THR A 179 15.32 -27.91 -3.09
C THR A 179 14.74 -28.94 -2.12
N THR A 180 13.96 -28.48 -1.13
CA THR A 180 13.29 -29.34 -0.16
C THR A 180 12.32 -30.31 -0.84
N ALA A 181 11.52 -29.83 -1.79
CA ALA A 181 10.60 -30.66 -2.58
C ALA A 181 11.34 -31.72 -3.40
N THR A 182 12.49 -31.37 -4.01
CA THR A 182 13.33 -32.29 -4.77
C THR A 182 13.89 -33.40 -3.87
N ASN A 183 14.36 -33.04 -2.68
CA ASN A 183 14.86 -34.01 -1.69
C ASN A 183 13.74 -34.96 -1.22
N ALA A 184 12.56 -34.41 -0.92
CA ALA A 184 11.40 -35.22 -0.53
C ALA A 184 10.97 -36.20 -1.63
N SER A 185 10.96 -35.75 -2.89
CA SER A 185 10.68 -36.62 -4.05
C SER A 185 11.69 -37.76 -4.17
N THR A 186 12.99 -37.46 -3.98
CA THR A 186 14.06 -38.45 -3.99
C THR A 186 13.89 -39.48 -2.87
N SER A 187 13.60 -39.04 -1.64
CA SER A 187 13.33 -39.93 -0.51
C SER A 187 12.10 -40.81 -0.75
N ALA A 188 11.02 -40.24 -1.29
CA ALA A 188 9.81 -40.99 -1.63
C ALA A 188 10.10 -42.10 -2.66
N LYS A 189 10.94 -41.82 -3.66
CA LYS A 189 11.37 -42.83 -4.63
C LYS A 189 12.14 -43.96 -3.97
N SER A 190 13.10 -43.65 -3.10
CA SER A 190 13.87 -44.65 -2.35
C SER A 190 12.98 -45.53 -1.48
N TYR A 191 11.99 -44.96 -0.79
CA TYR A 191 11.03 -45.73 0.01
C TYR A 191 10.16 -46.64 -0.86
N SER A 192 9.74 -46.18 -2.04
CA SER A 192 9.02 -47.02 -3.00
C SER A 192 9.85 -48.23 -3.45
N ASP A 193 11.15 -48.05 -3.67
CA ASP A 193 12.04 -49.14 -4.10
C ASP A 193 12.29 -50.15 -2.98
N SER A 194 12.46 -49.68 -1.74
CA SER A 194 12.52 -50.54 -0.56
C SER A 194 11.23 -51.33 -0.36
N ALA A 195 10.06 -50.69 -0.48
CA ALA A 195 8.76 -51.35 -0.37
C ALA A 195 8.59 -52.47 -1.41
N LYS A 196 9.03 -52.23 -2.66
CA LYS A 196 9.04 -53.26 -3.71
C LYS A 196 9.93 -54.44 -3.33
N SER A 197 11.13 -54.18 -2.83
CA SER A 197 12.09 -55.22 -2.42
C SER A 197 11.54 -56.08 -1.27
N TYR A 198 10.83 -55.47 -0.31
CA TYR A 198 10.16 -56.20 0.76
C TYR A 198 9.00 -57.05 0.25
N ALA A 199 8.21 -56.56 -0.71
CA ALA A 199 7.15 -57.33 -1.34
C ALA A 199 7.69 -58.58 -2.07
N ASP A 200 8.79 -58.42 -2.82
CA ASP A 200 9.46 -59.52 -3.52
C ASP A 200 10.01 -60.57 -2.52
N SER A 201 10.58 -60.11 -1.40
CA SER A 201 11.05 -60.97 -0.32
C SER A 201 9.91 -61.74 0.36
N ALA A 202 8.79 -61.07 0.62
CA ALA A 202 7.60 -61.70 1.20
C ALA A 202 7.01 -62.77 0.27
N SER A 203 6.96 -62.50 -1.04
CA SER A 203 6.52 -63.46 -2.06
C SER A 203 7.42 -64.71 -2.09
N SER A 204 8.74 -64.50 -2.00
CA SER A 204 9.72 -65.60 -1.94
C SER A 204 9.53 -66.46 -0.68
N SER A 205 9.34 -65.82 0.48
CA SER A 205 9.07 -66.52 1.74
C SER A 205 7.76 -67.31 1.69
N ALA A 206 6.68 -66.74 1.12
CA ALA A 206 5.41 -67.45 0.94
C ALA A 206 5.57 -68.70 0.07
N THR A 207 6.35 -68.62 -1.00
CA THR A 207 6.69 -69.76 -1.86
C THR A 207 7.46 -70.83 -1.11
N ALA A 208 8.45 -70.43 -0.30
CA ALA A 208 9.21 -71.35 0.53
C ALA A 208 8.32 -72.07 1.57
N SER A 209 7.42 -71.34 2.24
CA SER A 209 6.46 -71.93 3.18
C SER A 209 5.52 -72.93 2.50
N HIS A 210 5.03 -72.62 1.30
CA HIS A 210 4.21 -73.55 0.52
C HIS A 210 4.97 -74.84 0.19
N ASN A 211 6.21 -74.72 -0.26
CA ASN A 211 7.06 -75.87 -0.57
C ASN A 211 7.31 -76.73 0.68
N SER A 212 7.60 -76.11 1.83
CA SER A 212 7.77 -76.83 3.10
C SER A 212 6.50 -77.58 3.52
N ALA A 213 5.32 -76.96 3.38
CA ALA A 213 4.05 -77.62 3.65
C ALA A 213 3.83 -78.85 2.75
N GLN A 214 4.19 -78.75 1.46
CA GLN A 214 4.14 -79.89 0.54
C GLN A 214 5.09 -81.01 0.96
N GLN A 215 6.31 -80.69 1.39
CA GLN A 215 7.27 -81.68 1.88
C GLN A 215 6.79 -82.38 3.16
N SER A 216 6.17 -81.63 4.08
CA SER A 216 5.54 -82.22 5.26
C SER A 216 4.40 -83.17 4.90
N SER A 217 3.55 -82.81 3.93
CA SER A 217 2.49 -83.71 3.43
C SER A 217 3.06 -84.99 2.81
N ASN A 218 4.11 -84.88 1.99
CA ASN A 218 4.79 -86.04 1.42
C ASN A 218 5.38 -86.96 2.51
N SER A 219 5.99 -86.37 3.54
CA SER A 219 6.55 -87.11 4.68
C SER A 219 5.47 -87.84 5.48
N ALA A 220 4.31 -87.22 5.69
CA ALA A 220 3.17 -87.86 6.34
C ALA A 220 2.67 -89.08 5.55
N ASN A 221 2.55 -88.97 4.23
CA ASN A 221 2.15 -90.08 3.36
C ASN A 221 3.17 -91.25 3.40
N ALA A 222 4.47 -90.93 3.43
CA ALA A 222 5.53 -91.93 3.58
C ALA A 222 5.46 -92.64 4.93
N ALA A 223 5.16 -91.92 6.02
CA ALA A 223 4.97 -92.49 7.34
C ALA A 223 3.75 -93.44 7.39
N SER A 224 2.60 -93.04 6.85
CA SER A 224 1.41 -93.92 6.76
C SER A 224 1.65 -95.19 5.95
N SER A 225 2.44 -95.08 4.88
CA SER A 225 2.86 -96.25 4.10
C SER A 225 3.77 -97.18 4.93
N SER A 226 4.67 -96.61 5.72
CA SER A 226 5.58 -97.36 6.59
C SER A 226 4.84 -98.07 7.74
N GLU A 227 3.83 -97.43 8.32
CA GLU A 227 2.93 -98.03 9.31
C GLU A 227 2.22 -99.26 8.72
N SER A 228 1.69 -99.14 7.49
CA SER A 228 1.04 -100.26 6.80
C SER A 228 1.99 -101.44 6.59
N ASN A 229 3.22 -101.16 6.15
CA ASN A 229 4.27 -102.18 5.97
C ASN A 229 4.66 -102.86 7.29
N ALA A 230 4.74 -102.11 8.40
CA ALA A 230 5.02 -102.66 9.72
C ALA A 230 3.90 -103.61 10.18
N LYS A 231 2.64 -103.24 9.98
CA LYS A 231 1.47 -104.09 10.28
C LYS A 231 1.46 -105.38 9.46
N THR A 232 1.79 -105.31 8.17
CA THR A 232 1.98 -106.51 7.34
C THR A 232 3.12 -107.38 7.86
N SER A 233 4.22 -106.78 8.29
CA SER A 233 5.38 -107.52 8.84
C SER A 233 5.02 -108.22 10.15
N GLU A 234 4.26 -107.57 11.04
CA GLU A 234 3.71 -108.16 12.25
C GLU A 234 2.84 -109.39 11.93
N GLN A 235 1.92 -109.27 10.97
CA GLN A 235 1.07 -110.38 10.53
C GLN A 235 1.89 -111.56 9.97
N ASN A 236 2.92 -111.28 9.17
CA ASN A 236 3.81 -112.29 8.63
C ASN A 236 4.62 -113.00 9.73
N ALA A 237 5.09 -112.26 10.73
CA ALA A 237 5.80 -112.81 11.88
C ALA A 237 4.89 -113.72 12.72
N ALA A 238 3.64 -113.29 12.98
CA ALA A 238 2.65 -114.10 13.68
C ALA A 238 2.36 -115.41 12.94
N LYS A 239 2.15 -115.34 11.61
CA LYS A 239 1.98 -116.52 10.77
C LYS A 239 3.19 -117.46 10.84
N SER A 240 4.40 -116.92 10.74
CA SER A 240 5.63 -117.72 10.83
C SER A 240 5.78 -118.40 12.18
N ALA A 241 5.36 -117.76 13.27
CA ALA A 241 5.35 -118.35 14.60
C ALA A 241 4.34 -119.51 14.71
N ASP A 242 3.15 -119.35 14.14
CA ASP A 242 2.15 -120.42 14.05
C ASP A 242 2.66 -121.60 13.20
N ASP A 243 3.27 -121.32 12.05
CA ASP A 243 3.88 -122.33 11.17
C ASP A 243 4.99 -123.11 11.92
N ALA A 244 5.85 -122.42 12.67
CA ALA A 244 6.90 -123.04 13.49
C ALA A 244 6.32 -123.91 14.62
N LYS A 245 5.26 -123.45 15.29
CA LYS A 245 4.55 -124.22 16.32
C LYS A 245 3.94 -125.50 15.73
N ASN A 246 3.30 -125.39 14.57
CA ASN A 246 2.73 -126.53 13.86
C ASN A 246 3.82 -127.52 13.44
N ALA A 247 4.96 -127.03 12.94
CA ALA A 247 6.11 -127.88 12.61
C ALA A 247 6.67 -128.61 13.85
N ALA A 248 6.79 -127.94 15.00
CA ALA A 248 7.24 -128.57 16.24
C ALA A 248 6.30 -129.69 16.72
N LEU A 249 4.98 -129.50 16.58
CA LEU A 249 3.98 -130.53 16.90
C LEU A 249 4.06 -131.76 15.98
N SER A 250 4.60 -131.60 14.77
CA SER A 250 4.78 -132.69 13.81
C SER A 250 6.06 -133.52 14.04
N ILE A 251 6.90 -133.15 15.01
CA ILE A 251 8.12 -133.89 15.36
C ILE A 251 7.73 -135.19 16.09
N ASP A 252 8.02 -136.32 15.47
CA ASP A 252 7.88 -137.64 16.09
C ASP A 252 8.97 -137.87 17.15
N THR A 253 8.58 -137.71 18.41
CA THR A 253 9.48 -137.86 19.58
C THR A 253 9.92 -139.31 19.83
N THR A 254 9.32 -140.30 19.16
CA THR A 254 9.72 -141.71 19.30
C THR A 254 11.01 -142.05 18.54
N VAL A 255 11.42 -141.19 17.60
CA VAL A 255 12.66 -141.32 16.82
C VAL A 255 13.84 -140.58 17.47
N PHE A 256 13.60 -139.79 18.53
CA PHE A 256 14.68 -139.20 19.33
C PHE A 256 15.30 -140.28 20.24
N ILE A 257 16.39 -140.86 19.76
CA ILE A 257 17.25 -141.76 20.55
C ILE A 257 17.63 -141.05 21.85
N LYS A 258 17.22 -141.61 22.99
CA LYS A 258 17.82 -141.32 24.30
C LYS A 258 19.33 -141.50 24.19
N LYS A 259 20.09 -140.41 24.10
CA LYS A 259 21.50 -140.44 24.45
C LYS A 259 21.56 -140.43 25.97
N SER A 260 21.93 -141.58 26.52
CA SER A 260 22.19 -141.82 27.92
C SER A 260 23.23 -140.84 28.48
N GLY A 261 22.92 -140.24 29.63
CA GLY A 261 23.88 -139.63 30.53
C GLY A 261 24.01 -138.12 30.42
N VAL A 262 24.14 -137.50 31.59
CA VAL A 262 24.42 -136.09 31.92
C VAL A 262 23.18 -135.27 32.30
N ASP A 263 23.32 -134.65 33.47
CA ASP A 263 22.32 -133.92 34.26
C ASP A 263 21.53 -132.89 33.45
N ASN A 264 20.22 -132.85 33.71
CA ASN A 264 19.36 -131.78 33.23
C ASN A 264 19.65 -130.53 34.08
N GLN A 265 20.62 -129.72 33.65
CA GLN A 265 20.78 -128.38 34.19
C GLN A 265 19.50 -127.59 33.90
N SER A 266 18.77 -127.24 34.95
CA SER A 266 17.81 -126.16 34.93
C SER A 266 18.55 -124.89 34.48
N ILE A 267 18.30 -124.43 33.25
CA ILE A 267 18.64 -123.06 32.87
C ILE A 267 17.56 -122.18 33.48
N ASN A 268 17.73 -121.92 34.78
CA ASN A 268 17.03 -120.90 35.52
C ASN A 268 17.60 -119.52 35.16
N GLY A 269 17.56 -119.19 33.86
CA GLY A 269 17.98 -117.90 33.33
C GLY A 269 16.85 -116.91 33.48
N SER A 270 16.74 -116.25 34.63
CA SER A 270 15.97 -115.01 34.76
C SER A 270 16.50 -114.02 33.72
N LEU A 271 15.75 -113.77 32.64
CA LEU A 271 16.04 -112.64 31.76
C LEU A 271 15.77 -111.35 32.55
N ASP A 272 16.85 -110.66 32.95
CA ASP A 272 16.76 -109.31 33.45
C ASP A 272 16.38 -108.37 32.30
N VAL A 273 15.08 -108.06 32.21
CA VAL A 273 14.47 -107.24 31.16
C VAL A 273 14.92 -105.76 31.20
N LYS A 274 15.86 -105.39 32.08
CA LYS A 274 16.36 -104.01 32.19
C LYS A 274 17.38 -103.60 31.12
N LYS A 275 17.79 -104.49 30.21
CA LYS A 275 18.71 -104.14 29.10
C LYS A 275 18.39 -104.89 27.80
N LEU A 276 17.23 -104.62 27.21
CA LEU A 276 17.06 -104.84 25.77
C LEU A 276 17.62 -103.61 25.04
N THR A 277 18.67 -103.83 24.27
CA THR A 277 19.27 -102.81 23.39
C THR A 277 19.20 -103.34 21.97
N GLU A 278 18.49 -102.65 21.09
CA GLU A 278 18.42 -102.99 19.68
C GLU A 278 19.38 -102.07 18.91
N GLN A 279 20.49 -102.64 18.42
CA GLN A 279 21.52 -101.95 17.61
C GLN A 279 22.02 -100.58 18.12
N GLY A 280 22.03 -100.35 19.45
CA GLY A 280 22.61 -99.14 20.05
C GLY A 280 21.79 -97.85 19.90
N GLN A 281 20.51 -97.92 19.51
CA GLN A 281 19.61 -96.77 19.39
C GLN A 281 18.46 -96.85 20.42
N ARG A 282 18.01 -95.69 20.95
CA ARG A 282 16.90 -95.60 21.92
C ARG A 282 15.57 -95.91 21.23
N VAL A 283 14.78 -96.85 21.77
CA VAL A 283 13.41 -97.11 21.34
C VAL A 283 12.44 -96.30 22.21
N TYR A 284 11.57 -95.49 21.59
CA TYR A 284 10.60 -94.65 22.30
C TYR A 284 9.50 -95.49 22.95
N SER A 285 9.25 -95.28 24.24
CA SER A 285 8.09 -95.80 24.96
C SER A 285 7.17 -94.66 25.39
N PRO A 286 5.88 -94.91 25.71
CA PRO A 286 4.91 -93.89 26.11
C PRO A 286 5.35 -92.97 27.27
N ASN A 287 6.35 -93.40 28.05
CA ASN A 287 6.86 -92.66 29.21
C ASN A 287 8.01 -91.68 28.88
N ASN A 288 8.40 -91.52 27.61
CA ASN A 288 9.51 -90.63 27.24
C ASN A 288 9.29 -89.92 25.89
N LYS A 289 8.21 -89.13 25.79
CA LYS A 289 7.87 -88.31 24.61
C LYS A 289 8.73 -87.03 24.57
N PRO A 290 9.21 -86.56 23.39
CA PRO A 290 9.98 -85.32 23.30
C PRO A 290 9.19 -84.10 23.78
N THR A 291 9.88 -83.17 24.44
CA THR A 291 9.35 -81.88 24.86
C THR A 291 9.45 -80.84 23.73
N ALA A 292 8.76 -79.70 23.86
CA ALA A 292 8.76 -78.66 22.82
C ALA A 292 10.17 -78.07 22.55
N ASP A 293 11.06 -78.14 23.55
CA ASP A 293 12.44 -77.70 23.44
C ASP A 293 13.31 -78.69 22.65
N ASP A 294 13.00 -79.99 22.70
CA ASP A 294 13.76 -81.05 22.01
C ASP A 294 13.62 -80.99 20.47
N ILE A 295 12.65 -80.23 19.95
CA ILE A 295 12.38 -80.05 18.51
C ILE A 295 12.64 -78.62 18.00
N GLY A 296 13.19 -77.73 18.84
CA GLY A 296 13.60 -76.38 18.43
C GLY A 296 12.45 -75.40 18.14
N ALA A 297 11.31 -75.51 18.85
CA ALA A 297 10.21 -74.57 18.70
C ALA A 297 10.49 -73.23 19.41
N LEU A 298 10.21 -72.10 18.75
CA LEU A 298 10.40 -70.75 19.31
C LEU A 298 9.44 -70.47 20.49
N SER A 299 9.96 -69.80 21.53
CA SER A 299 9.22 -69.48 22.75
C SER A 299 8.11 -68.46 22.51
N VAL A 300 6.91 -68.74 23.02
CA VAL A 300 5.74 -67.86 22.95
C VAL A 300 5.43 -67.32 24.34
N THR A 301 5.33 -66.00 24.49
CA THR A 301 4.83 -65.36 25.72
C THR A 301 3.31 -65.32 25.68
N LEU A 302 2.65 -65.85 26.71
CA LEU A 302 1.20 -65.78 26.88
C LEU A 302 0.83 -64.41 27.47
N ASN A 303 0.05 -63.61 26.74
CA ASN A 303 -0.65 -62.48 27.33
C ASN A 303 -1.85 -63.02 28.11
N ASN A 304 -1.81 -62.87 29.44
CA ASN A 304 -2.74 -63.48 30.38
C ASN A 304 -4.16 -62.86 30.38
N GLU A 305 -4.43 -61.88 29.52
CA GLU A 305 -5.75 -61.23 29.46
C GLU A 305 -6.66 -61.82 28.36
N ASP A 306 -6.11 -62.28 27.22
CA ASP A 306 -6.92 -62.67 26.05
C ASP A 306 -6.62 -64.06 25.46
N GLY A 307 -5.66 -64.80 26.01
CA GLY A 307 -5.32 -66.18 25.57
C GLY A 307 -4.75 -66.30 24.15
N LYS A 308 -4.44 -65.19 23.48
CA LYS A 308 -3.83 -65.16 22.14
C LYS A 308 -2.31 -65.19 22.22
N LYS A 309 -1.71 -65.97 21.31
CA LYS A 309 -0.26 -66.11 21.12
C LYS A 309 0.18 -65.16 20.00
N GLU A 310 0.99 -64.15 20.30
CA GLU A 310 1.46 -63.16 19.31
C GLU A 310 2.99 -63.19 19.18
N ILE A 311 3.47 -62.99 17.94
CA ILE A 311 4.88 -62.83 17.58
C ILE A 311 5.10 -61.34 17.28
N ASP A 312 5.85 -60.64 18.12
CA ASP A 312 6.02 -59.19 18.02
C ASP A 312 6.95 -58.80 16.85
N SER A 313 6.35 -58.23 15.79
CA SER A 313 7.10 -57.51 14.75
C SER A 313 6.22 -56.47 14.04
N PHE A 314 5.84 -55.39 14.73
CA PHE A 314 5.31 -54.18 14.08
C PHE A 314 5.93 -52.90 14.62
N LEU A 315 6.77 -52.24 13.82
CA LEU A 315 7.24 -50.87 14.03
C LEU A 315 6.13 -49.88 13.62
N ARG A 316 5.46 -49.23 14.58
CA ARG A 316 4.61 -48.05 14.34
C ARG A 316 5.29 -46.79 14.91
N PHE A 317 5.25 -45.70 14.16
CA PHE A 317 5.70 -44.37 14.62
C PHE A 317 4.84 -43.91 15.80
N LYS A 318 5.48 -43.46 16.89
CA LYS A 318 4.84 -43.20 18.18
C LYS A 318 3.91 -41.98 18.25
N LYS A 319 3.85 -41.08 17.26
CA LYS A 319 2.82 -40.01 17.17
C LYS A 319 2.86 -39.29 15.81
N ARG A 320 1.69 -39.11 15.18
CA ARG A 320 1.49 -38.13 14.09
C ARG A 320 0.88 -36.85 14.68
N PRO A 321 1.01 -35.67 14.04
CA PRO A 321 0.32 -34.47 14.48
C PRO A 321 -1.19 -34.63 14.24
N GLU A 322 -1.98 -34.54 15.30
CA GLU A 322 -3.45 -34.59 15.25
C GLU A 322 -4.01 -33.19 14.92
N PHE A 323 -5.05 -33.12 14.10
CA PHE A 323 -5.84 -31.91 13.85
C PHE A 323 -7.29 -32.15 14.28
N ASN A 324 -7.82 -31.36 15.23
CA ASN A 324 -9.14 -31.60 15.86
C ASN A 324 -9.32 -33.04 16.41
N ASN A 325 -8.28 -33.60 17.04
CA ASN A 325 -8.25 -34.99 17.53
C ASN A 325 -8.46 -36.07 16.44
N SER A 326 -8.22 -35.73 15.16
CA SER A 326 -8.23 -36.65 14.03
C SER A 326 -6.88 -36.64 13.32
N ASP A 327 -6.41 -37.82 12.92
CA ASP A 327 -5.20 -38.00 12.10
C ASP A 327 -5.46 -37.74 10.59
N ILE A 328 -6.70 -37.45 10.21
CA ILE A 328 -7.14 -37.30 8.82
C ILE A 328 -8.02 -36.06 8.68
N LEU A 329 -7.63 -35.14 7.78
CA LEU A 329 -8.48 -34.03 7.35
C LEU A 329 -9.68 -34.56 6.56
N THR A 330 -10.88 -34.23 7.01
CA THR A 330 -12.15 -34.58 6.36
C THR A 330 -12.72 -33.37 5.64
N ARG A 331 -13.66 -33.60 4.71
CA ARG A 331 -14.34 -32.50 4.00
C ARG A 331 -15.11 -31.58 4.95
N ASP A 332 -15.55 -32.10 6.09
CA ASP A 332 -16.32 -31.36 7.09
C ASP A 332 -15.43 -30.39 7.90
N ASP A 333 -14.11 -30.53 7.83
CA ASP A 333 -13.15 -29.59 8.43
C ASP A 333 -13.01 -28.27 7.63
N TYR A 334 -13.64 -28.18 6.45
CA TYR A 334 -13.68 -26.98 5.62
C TYR A 334 -15.07 -26.35 5.70
N VAL A 335 -15.17 -25.17 6.32
CA VAL A 335 -16.43 -24.42 6.42
C VAL A 335 -16.37 -23.22 5.49
N GLY A 336 -17.32 -23.10 4.56
CA GLY A 336 -17.35 -21.98 3.62
C GLY A 336 -18.72 -21.66 3.05
N LEU A 337 -18.82 -20.45 2.50
CA LEU A 337 -19.96 -19.94 1.77
C LEU A 337 -19.49 -19.57 0.35
N LEU A 338 -19.89 -20.36 -0.65
CA LEU A 338 -19.41 -20.23 -2.03
C LEU A 338 -20.34 -19.37 -2.89
N ASN A 339 -20.48 -18.10 -2.49
CA ASN A 339 -21.35 -17.13 -3.15
C ASN A 339 -20.51 -16.02 -3.81
N GLU A 340 -21.17 -15.06 -4.47
CA GLU A 340 -20.52 -13.87 -5.06
C GLU A 340 -19.65 -13.14 -4.02
N ASN A 341 -20.19 -12.90 -2.83
CA ASN A 341 -19.44 -12.51 -1.64
C ASN A 341 -19.35 -13.72 -0.70
N GLY A 342 -18.18 -14.38 -0.68
CA GLY A 342 -18.00 -15.70 -0.09
C GLY A 342 -16.77 -15.81 0.78
N TYR A 343 -16.65 -16.94 1.48
CA TYR A 343 -15.48 -17.28 2.27
C TYR A 343 -15.23 -18.78 2.38
N GLN A 344 -14.00 -19.14 2.72
CA GLN A 344 -13.62 -20.48 3.14
C GLN A 344 -12.68 -20.42 4.35
N LYS A 345 -13.06 -21.11 5.42
CA LYS A 345 -12.23 -21.35 6.60
C LYS A 345 -11.45 -22.64 6.38
N LEU A 346 -10.16 -22.55 6.63
CA LEU A 346 -9.25 -23.67 6.59
C LEU A 346 -9.06 -24.23 8.01
N PRO A 347 -8.77 -25.54 8.12
CA PRO A 347 -8.40 -26.17 9.38
C PRO A 347 -7.33 -25.38 10.14
N SER A 348 -6.33 -24.83 9.45
CA SER A 348 -5.26 -24.03 10.06
C SER A 348 -5.70 -22.76 10.80
N GLY A 349 -6.99 -22.39 10.73
CA GLY A 349 -7.52 -21.13 11.26
C GLY A 349 -7.45 -19.97 10.26
N LEU A 350 -6.80 -20.18 9.11
CA LEU A 350 -6.82 -19.24 8.01
C LEU A 350 -8.21 -19.15 7.39
N ILE A 351 -8.60 -17.93 7.03
CA ILE A 351 -9.84 -17.61 6.38
C ILE A 351 -9.48 -16.92 5.06
N ILE A 352 -10.07 -17.40 3.99
CA ILE A 352 -10.00 -16.81 2.66
C ILE A 352 -11.38 -16.23 2.36
N GLN A 353 -11.47 -14.98 1.93
CA GLN A 353 -12.72 -14.32 1.57
C GLN A 353 -12.60 -13.66 0.21
N TRP A 354 -13.69 -13.60 -0.54
CA TRP A 354 -13.75 -12.93 -1.83
C TRP A 354 -15.09 -12.22 -2.00
N GLY A 355 -15.13 -11.27 -2.92
CA GLY A 355 -16.35 -10.55 -3.16
C GLY A 355 -16.22 -9.41 -4.15
N ILE A 356 -17.31 -8.67 -4.29
CA ILE A 356 -17.39 -7.42 -5.04
C ILE A 356 -17.49 -6.26 -4.05
N ALA A 357 -16.70 -5.22 -4.30
CA ALA A 357 -16.68 -4.00 -3.52
C ALA A 357 -17.20 -2.82 -4.34
N ASN A 358 -18.00 -1.98 -3.69
CA ASN A 358 -18.49 -0.73 -4.26
C ASN A 358 -17.52 0.41 -4.00
N SER A 359 -17.53 1.37 -4.92
CA SER A 359 -16.59 2.47 -4.97
C SER A 359 -17.31 3.80 -5.25
N SER A 360 -16.72 4.89 -4.77
CA SER A 360 -17.08 6.29 -5.03
C SER A 360 -15.84 6.99 -5.56
N TYR A 361 -15.92 8.09 -6.32
CA TYR A 361 -14.79 8.73 -7.05
C TYR A 361 -13.38 8.77 -6.41
N THR A 362 -13.25 8.73 -5.08
CA THR A 362 -11.96 8.77 -4.37
C THR A 362 -11.78 7.64 -3.34
N ARG A 363 -12.78 6.77 -3.14
CA ARG A 363 -12.77 5.78 -2.06
C ARG A 363 -13.71 4.58 -2.31
N GLY A 364 -13.26 3.39 -1.93
CA GLY A 364 -14.08 2.17 -1.88
C GLY A 364 -14.05 1.51 -0.50
N GLU A 365 -15.09 0.76 -0.18
CA GLU A 365 -15.16 -0.03 1.06
C GLU A 365 -15.41 -1.51 0.74
N VAL A 366 -14.62 -2.36 1.37
CA VAL A 366 -14.68 -3.82 1.25
C VAL A 366 -15.18 -4.37 2.56
N ILE A 367 -16.34 -4.98 2.50
CA ILE A 367 -16.97 -5.63 3.64
C ILE A 367 -16.81 -7.14 3.41
N PRO A 368 -15.96 -7.84 4.17
CA PRO A 368 -15.82 -9.28 4.05
C PRO A 368 -17.12 -9.97 4.47
N ALA A 369 -17.39 -11.16 3.92
CA ALA A 369 -18.60 -11.93 4.22
C ALA A 369 -18.73 -12.26 5.71
N ILE A 370 -17.60 -12.42 6.41
CA ILE A 370 -17.52 -12.54 7.87
C ILE A 370 -16.36 -11.70 8.41
N ALA A 371 -16.45 -11.26 9.66
CA ALA A 371 -15.32 -10.62 10.32
C ALA A 371 -14.13 -11.60 10.44
N PHE A 372 -12.92 -11.15 10.14
CA PHE A 372 -11.71 -11.90 10.49
C PHE A 372 -11.54 -11.89 12.02
N PRO A 373 -11.43 -13.04 12.71
CA PRO A 373 -11.40 -13.07 14.17
C PRO A 373 -10.27 -12.23 14.79
N ASN A 374 -9.09 -12.19 14.16
CA ASN A 374 -7.93 -11.48 14.66
C ASN A 374 -7.50 -10.34 13.73
N ARG A 375 -7.12 -10.66 12.49
CA ARG A 375 -6.64 -9.65 11.54
C ARG A 375 -6.68 -10.12 10.09
N VAL A 376 -6.75 -9.14 9.20
CA VAL A 376 -6.48 -9.32 7.77
C VAL A 376 -4.98 -9.38 7.56
N LEU A 377 -4.52 -10.42 6.86
CA LEU A 377 -3.13 -10.62 6.48
C LEU A 377 -2.79 -10.02 5.13
N SER A 378 -3.68 -10.17 4.14
CA SER A 378 -3.49 -9.60 2.80
C SER A 378 -4.83 -9.35 2.15
N VAL A 379 -4.90 -8.32 1.30
CA VAL A 379 -6.02 -8.12 0.39
C VAL A 379 -5.51 -7.74 -0.98
N HIS A 380 -6.08 -8.39 -1.99
CA HIS A 380 -5.85 -8.15 -3.40
C HIS A 380 -7.13 -7.66 -4.05
N PHE A 381 -7.01 -6.75 -5.01
CA PHE A 381 -8.13 -6.13 -5.69
C PHE A 381 -7.89 -6.16 -7.20
N THR A 382 -8.95 -6.34 -7.96
CA THR A 382 -8.92 -6.25 -9.42
C THR A 382 -10.09 -5.38 -9.88
N ASP A 383 -9.82 -4.43 -10.77
CA ASP A 383 -10.86 -3.67 -11.44
C ASP A 383 -11.60 -4.58 -12.42
N THR A 384 -12.93 -4.52 -12.41
CA THR A 384 -13.76 -5.32 -13.33
C THR A 384 -14.07 -4.59 -14.64
N ASN A 385 -13.73 -3.30 -14.78
CA ASN A 385 -13.88 -2.57 -16.03
C ASN A 385 -12.71 -2.85 -16.99
N SER A 386 -12.99 -3.51 -18.11
CA SER A 386 -11.98 -4.07 -19.03
C SER A 386 -11.67 -3.26 -20.28
N GLU A 387 -12.02 -1.97 -20.38
CA GLU A 387 -11.93 -1.25 -21.67
C GLU A 387 -10.92 -0.08 -21.74
N GLN A 388 -10.28 0.34 -20.65
CA GLN A 388 -9.27 1.39 -20.69
C GLN A 388 -8.17 1.11 -19.65
N ALA A 389 -7.17 0.32 -20.01
CA ALA A 389 -5.95 0.15 -19.20
C ALA A 389 -5.03 1.38 -19.35
N THR A 390 -5.52 2.59 -19.09
CA THR A 390 -4.76 3.82 -19.37
C THR A 390 -4.17 4.50 -18.14
N ASN A 391 -4.55 4.12 -16.91
CA ASN A 391 -3.88 4.61 -15.70
C ASN A 391 -3.88 3.54 -14.60
N SER A 392 -2.70 3.01 -14.28
CA SER A 392 -2.49 2.18 -13.08
C SER A 392 -2.77 3.04 -11.85
N THR A 393 -3.98 2.96 -11.31
CA THR A 393 -4.30 3.66 -10.08
C THR A 393 -3.68 2.91 -8.90
N PRO A 394 -2.79 3.54 -8.10
CA PRO A 394 -2.23 2.89 -6.93
C PRO A 394 -3.33 2.69 -5.91
N ILE A 395 -3.73 1.44 -5.70
CA ILE A 395 -4.70 1.05 -4.68
C ILE A 395 -3.93 0.83 -3.38
N SER A 396 -4.19 1.66 -2.38
CA SER A 396 -3.66 1.45 -1.04
C SER A 396 -4.76 0.99 -0.09
N TRP A 397 -4.40 0.05 0.80
CA TRP A 397 -5.26 -0.46 1.86
C TRP A 397 -4.64 -0.16 3.22
N ARG A 398 -5.47 0.04 4.23
CA ARG A 398 -5.02 0.26 5.62
C ARG A 398 -5.30 -0.95 6.50
N TYR A 399 -4.26 -1.38 7.22
CA TYR A 399 -4.15 -2.60 8.04
C TYR A 399 -4.85 -2.51 9.41
N GLU A 400 -6.15 -2.20 9.50
CA GLU A 400 -6.70 -1.96 10.85
C GLU A 400 -8.11 -2.49 11.12
N SER A 401 -8.79 -3.15 10.17
CA SER A 401 -10.15 -3.60 10.40
C SER A 401 -10.39 -5.06 10.05
N THR A 402 -10.96 -5.78 11.00
CA THR A 402 -11.47 -7.14 10.84
C THR A 402 -12.79 -7.19 10.07
N THR A 403 -13.46 -6.04 9.90
CA THR A 403 -14.84 -5.93 9.39
C THR A 403 -14.99 -5.05 8.15
N VAL A 404 -14.15 -4.03 7.96
CA VAL A 404 -14.25 -3.10 6.81
C VAL A 404 -12.87 -2.64 6.36
N ASN A 405 -12.46 -3.03 5.16
CA ASN A 405 -11.21 -2.58 4.57
C ASN A 405 -11.46 -1.40 3.62
N ARG A 406 -10.62 -0.37 3.71
CA ARG A 406 -10.78 0.88 2.94
C ARG A 406 -9.76 0.96 1.81
N LEU A 407 -10.28 1.30 0.64
CA LEU A 407 -9.56 1.48 -0.61
C LEU A 407 -9.45 2.98 -0.93
N THR A 408 -8.30 3.42 -1.43
CA THR A 408 -8.08 4.79 -1.92
C THR A 408 -7.27 4.78 -3.20
N TRP A 409 -7.55 5.70 -4.13
CA TRP A 409 -6.86 5.82 -5.42
C TRP A 409 -6.84 7.27 -5.96
N SER A 410 -6.12 7.49 -7.08
CA SER A 410 -5.94 8.79 -7.74
C SER A 410 -7.15 9.20 -8.59
N ALA A 411 -7.68 10.39 -8.32
CA ALA A 411 -8.94 10.90 -8.85
C ALA A 411 -8.82 11.45 -10.28
N ASN A 412 -8.83 10.58 -11.30
CA ASN A 412 -8.97 11.01 -12.69
C ASN A 412 -10.05 10.25 -13.49
N GLU A 413 -10.60 9.14 -12.97
CA GLU A 413 -11.71 8.41 -13.60
C GLU A 413 -12.70 7.88 -12.56
N PRO A 414 -14.01 7.75 -12.88
CA PRO A 414 -14.97 7.11 -12.01
C PRO A 414 -14.57 5.65 -11.81
N PRO A 415 -14.39 5.18 -10.56
CA PRO A 415 -14.03 3.80 -10.32
C PRO A 415 -15.16 2.85 -10.77
N GLY A 416 -14.78 1.70 -11.32
CA GLY A 416 -15.70 0.60 -11.59
C GLY A 416 -16.09 -0.19 -10.34
N LEU A 417 -16.84 -1.27 -10.56
CA LEU A 417 -16.97 -2.36 -9.58
C LEU A 417 -15.60 -3.03 -9.41
N PHE A 418 -15.24 -3.40 -8.19
CA PHE A 418 -13.98 -4.12 -7.93
C PHE A 418 -14.27 -5.52 -7.41
N SER A 419 -13.50 -6.50 -7.86
CA SER A 419 -13.41 -7.78 -7.16
C SER A 419 -12.30 -7.72 -6.12
N PHE A 420 -12.49 -8.35 -4.97
CA PHE A 420 -11.49 -8.46 -3.92
C PHE A 420 -11.27 -9.91 -3.51
N PHE A 421 -10.07 -10.15 -3.01
CA PHE A 421 -9.65 -11.40 -2.41
C PHE A 421 -8.84 -11.11 -1.16
N ALA A 422 -9.28 -11.59 0.00
CA ALA A 422 -8.69 -11.30 1.30
C ALA A 422 -8.30 -12.59 2.02
N ILE A 423 -7.16 -12.58 2.70
CA ILE A 423 -6.70 -13.65 3.59
C ILE A 423 -6.53 -13.06 4.98
N GLY A 424 -6.96 -13.79 6.00
CA GLY A 424 -6.79 -13.42 7.41
C GLY A 424 -7.08 -14.60 8.33
N TYR A 425 -7.15 -14.38 9.63
CA TYR A 425 -7.48 -15.38 10.65
C TYR A 425 -8.03 -14.72 11.90
#